data_AF-A0A7X9I925-F1
#
_entry.id   AF-A0A7X9I925-F1
#
_cell.length_a   1.000
_cell.length_b   1.000
_cell.length_c   1.000
_cell.angle_alpha   90.00
_cell.angle_beta   90.00
_cell.angle_gamma   90.00
#
_symmetry.space_group_name_H-M   'P 1'
#
loop_
_entity.id
_entity.type
_entity.pdbx_description
1 polymer ?
#
loop_
_entity_poly.entity_id
_entity_poly.type
_entity_poly.pdbx_seq_one_letter_code
_entity_poly.pdbx_strand_id
1 'polypeptide(L)'
;MNKSVCLIIVFLPLSLVLSGQGSSKSNEAPVADSLKIGHFSKHEPVILDKGTSCSAIVYVSNRDMDKLTFKWEIRPEEVFDSRAGDGEMVPEPVSGLINGEGDSISFMAPLRSGAYRLFVYVYDGRGHFSTIDLPFFVPPDLKGASDLGRYTSRTLNLLNSSTPERKNHVKILVYGQSISEQEWWLAVKKHVEEKFPYADIDMRNLAIGGFAAQYLYKTTEMDVSTFYPDLVLLHIYGDPVYYDSVLYTIRSRTAAEVAIMTDHYTGPNKWSDTMSYHLLPSMADRYSCEIINIRDSWKDFLEESRLEPSALLSDQVHLNRYGNLVMSELVKQVFQYKPEFPPDPFSLSKTYILGEDLVFRGKTFTMPFYGNRVVIKTEMATDENTDSLEVLVDGLPPSSFPGIYFMSRPANPDGRSWPWLLPAMVRIRHSVPWIREKWKCTFHDPEPPYNNFSFSITGSVTGDDGGGNSQEDFKSVSGRAIIKGGDLESGGDWHLNRSFKVLKTTVVDNDFVTWKTFYIGRDYVSTGLANDNNGESGQVLFQGIPNTDHVLKLRKTGKKVPVIKEITVYRPMIYN
;
A
#
# COMPACT_ATOMS: atom_id res chain seq x y z
N MET A 1 30.76 16.20 -6.60
CA MET A 1 30.93 14.77 -6.91
C MET A 1 30.48 13.97 -5.68
N ASN A 2 29.19 13.63 -5.62
CA ASN A 2 28.65 12.76 -4.58
C ASN A 2 28.93 11.32 -4.98
N LYS A 3 29.83 10.64 -4.26
CA LYS A 3 29.98 9.19 -4.36
C LYS A 3 28.99 8.58 -3.38
N SER A 4 27.99 7.87 -3.90
CA SER A 4 27.01 7.14 -3.10
C SER A 4 27.73 6.10 -2.24
N VAL A 5 27.61 6.25 -0.93
CA VAL A 5 27.86 5.17 0.02
C VAL A 5 26.76 4.14 -0.19
N CYS A 6 27.06 3.05 -0.90
CA CYS A 6 26.13 1.96 -1.08
C CYS A 6 26.31 0.99 0.09
N LEU A 7 25.40 1.05 1.06
CA LEU A 7 25.29 0.04 2.09
C LEU A 7 24.86 -1.26 1.40
N ILE A 8 25.82 -2.14 1.06
CA ILE A 8 25.46 -3.49 0.64
C ILE A 8 25.10 -4.25 1.91
N ILE A 9 23.86 -4.08 2.40
CA ILE A 9 23.28 -5.06 3.31
C ILE A 9 23.08 -6.32 2.48
N VAL A 10 24.11 -7.16 2.46
CA VAL A 10 24.00 -8.50 1.93
C VAL A 10 23.27 -9.29 3.00
N PHE A 11 21.95 -9.46 2.86
CA PHE A 11 21.17 -10.47 3.59
C PHE A 11 21.57 -11.92 3.21
N LEU A 12 22.75 -12.10 2.61
CA LEU A 12 23.31 -13.41 2.28
C LEU A 12 24.35 -13.75 3.36
N PRO A 13 24.36 -15.00 3.82
CA PRO A 13 25.41 -15.47 4.72
C PRO A 13 26.77 -15.38 4.02
N LEU A 14 27.80 -14.94 4.74
CA LEU A 14 29.18 -15.16 4.32
C LEU A 14 29.68 -16.46 4.96
N SER A 15 30.57 -17.15 4.25
CA SER A 15 31.27 -18.32 4.77
C SER A 15 32.71 -18.22 4.35
N LEU A 16 33.63 -18.34 5.31
CA LEU A 16 35.06 -18.28 5.08
C LEU A 16 35.72 -19.46 5.78
N VAL A 17 36.60 -20.15 5.07
CA VAL A 17 37.43 -21.24 5.58
C VAL A 17 38.88 -20.82 5.48
N LEU A 18 39.61 -20.88 6.60
CA LEU A 18 41.03 -20.53 6.67
C LEU A 18 41.84 -21.74 7.12
N SER A 19 42.83 -22.12 6.33
CA SER A 19 43.79 -23.19 6.64
C SER A 19 45.21 -22.62 6.82
N GLY A 20 45.88 -23.03 7.89
CA GLY A 20 47.27 -22.68 8.19
C GLY A 20 48.23 -23.60 7.45
N GLN A 21 49.27 -23.04 6.81
CA GLN A 21 50.32 -23.82 6.16
C GLN A 21 51.24 -24.48 7.20
N GLY A 22 51.15 -25.80 7.31
CA GLY A 22 52.08 -26.63 8.07
C GLY A 22 52.19 -28.02 7.44
N SER A 23 53.41 -28.50 7.18
CA SER A 23 53.69 -29.75 6.49
C SER A 23 53.59 -30.98 7.41
N SER A 24 52.59 -31.83 7.17
CA SER A 24 52.61 -33.31 7.12
C SER A 24 51.28 -33.90 7.61
N LYS A 25 50.64 -34.72 6.74
CA LYS A 25 49.23 -35.15 6.75
C LYS A 25 48.25 -33.98 6.75
N SER A 26 47.46 -33.83 5.67
CA SER A 26 46.58 -32.67 5.49
C SER A 26 45.49 -32.65 6.56
N ASN A 27 45.71 -31.87 7.61
CA ASN A 27 44.66 -31.49 8.53
C ASN A 27 43.68 -30.58 7.76
N GLU A 28 42.46 -31.05 7.53
CA GLU A 28 41.40 -30.32 6.85
C GLU A 28 40.65 -29.46 7.87
N ALA A 29 40.50 -28.17 7.57
CA ALA A 29 39.73 -27.26 8.41
C ALA A 29 38.27 -27.74 8.56
N PRO A 30 37.65 -27.57 9.75
CA PRO A 30 36.23 -27.84 9.92
C PRO A 30 35.43 -26.91 9.01
N VAL A 31 34.31 -27.37 8.47
CA VAL A 31 33.46 -26.59 7.57
C VAL A 31 32.13 -26.30 8.24
N ALA A 32 31.90 -25.03 8.58
CA ALA A 32 30.59 -24.56 9.02
C ALA A 32 29.63 -24.48 7.82
N ASP A 33 28.83 -25.53 7.62
CA ASP A 33 27.97 -25.73 6.46
C ASP A 33 26.76 -24.77 6.45
N SER A 34 26.12 -24.60 7.60
CA SER A 34 24.96 -23.71 7.72
C SER A 34 24.74 -23.23 9.15
N LEU A 35 24.16 -22.03 9.26
CA LEU A 35 23.75 -21.41 10.51
C LEU A 35 22.25 -21.10 10.45
N LYS A 36 21.55 -21.35 11.55
CA LYS A 36 20.12 -21.05 11.71
C LYS A 36 19.86 -20.31 13.02
N ILE A 37 18.96 -19.35 13.00
CA ILE A 37 18.33 -18.75 14.18
C ILE A 37 16.88 -19.24 14.20
N GLY A 38 16.44 -19.88 15.29
CA GLY A 38 15.08 -20.39 15.44
C GLY A 38 14.59 -21.23 14.25
N HIS A 39 13.39 -20.92 13.76
CA HIS A 39 12.79 -21.53 12.56
C HIS A 39 13.14 -20.80 11.26
N PHE A 40 13.93 -19.73 11.32
CA PHE A 40 14.19 -18.89 10.15
C PHE A 40 15.11 -19.59 9.14
N SER A 41 14.84 -19.38 7.85
CA SER A 41 15.59 -19.94 6.73
C SER A 41 16.38 -18.85 5.98
N LYS A 42 17.36 -19.25 5.16
CA LYS A 42 18.31 -18.34 4.48
C LYS A 42 17.67 -17.34 3.47
N HIS A 43 16.38 -17.43 3.18
CA HIS A 43 15.74 -16.69 2.07
C HIS A 43 14.92 -15.47 2.50
N GLU A 44 14.69 -15.27 3.80
CA GLU A 44 13.96 -14.11 4.33
C GLU A 44 14.81 -13.36 5.37
N PRO A 45 14.67 -12.02 5.49
CA PRO A 45 15.30 -11.28 6.58
C PRO A 45 14.87 -11.86 7.93
N VAL A 46 15.84 -12.18 8.79
CA VAL A 46 15.56 -12.61 10.17
C VAL A 46 15.20 -11.36 10.98
N ILE A 47 13.95 -11.22 11.40
CA ILE A 47 13.47 -10.11 12.23
C ILE A 47 13.27 -10.62 13.65
N LEU A 48 13.93 -9.99 14.63
CA LEU A 48 13.84 -10.38 16.04
C LEU A 48 13.38 -9.19 16.88
N ASP A 49 12.29 -9.35 17.63
CA ASP A 49 11.81 -8.33 18.56
C ASP A 49 12.82 -8.08 19.68
N LYS A 50 12.94 -6.82 20.11
CA LYS A 50 13.87 -6.37 21.16
C LYS A 50 13.80 -7.25 22.39
N GLY A 51 14.95 -7.74 22.85
CA GLY A 51 15.05 -8.51 24.09
C GLY A 51 14.36 -9.89 24.04
N THR A 52 14.01 -10.39 22.86
CA THR A 52 13.45 -11.75 22.73
C THR A 52 14.56 -12.79 22.88
N SER A 53 14.27 -13.87 23.62
CA SER A 53 15.17 -15.02 23.69
C SER A 53 15.07 -15.86 22.42
N CYS A 54 16.22 -16.18 21.83
CA CYS A 54 16.36 -16.89 20.58
C CYS A 54 17.34 -18.07 20.74
N SER A 55 17.22 -19.07 19.89
CA SER A 55 18.18 -20.18 19.79
C SER A 55 18.91 -20.12 18.45
N ALA A 56 20.20 -20.44 18.42
CA ALA A 56 20.96 -20.60 17.20
C ALA A 56 21.70 -21.95 17.18
N ILE A 57 21.83 -22.52 15.98
CA ILE A 57 22.51 -23.81 15.75
C ILE A 57 23.39 -23.68 14.51
N VAL A 58 24.65 -24.07 14.63
CA VAL A 58 25.58 -24.25 13.51
C VAL A 58 25.71 -25.72 13.17
N TYR A 59 25.65 -26.05 11.88
CA TYR A 59 25.91 -27.37 11.35
C TYR A 59 27.33 -27.40 10.80
N VAL A 60 28.14 -28.35 11.27
CA VAL A 60 29.55 -28.43 10.94
C VAL A 60 29.88 -29.81 10.40
N SER A 61 30.64 -29.86 9.31
CA SER A 61 31.30 -31.07 8.84
C SER A 61 32.78 -31.05 9.24
N ASN A 62 33.24 -32.14 9.86
CA ASN A 62 34.60 -32.30 10.39
C ASN A 62 35.14 -33.67 9.99
N ARG A 63 35.93 -33.71 8.92
CA ARG A 63 36.42 -34.95 8.31
C ARG A 63 37.52 -35.63 9.14
N ASP A 64 38.31 -34.83 9.85
CA ASP A 64 39.41 -35.33 10.66
C ASP A 64 38.97 -35.79 12.06
N MET A 65 37.68 -35.65 12.37
CA MET A 65 37.07 -36.01 13.65
C MET A 65 37.76 -35.37 14.87
N ASP A 66 38.35 -34.18 14.66
CA ASP A 66 38.97 -33.40 15.72
C ASP A 66 37.96 -32.87 16.75
N LYS A 67 38.42 -32.60 17.97
CA LYS A 67 37.58 -31.99 19.00
C LYS A 67 37.35 -30.51 18.65
N LEU A 68 36.10 -30.15 18.35
CA LEU A 68 35.74 -28.79 17.99
C LEU A 68 35.49 -27.89 19.21
N THR A 69 35.84 -26.62 19.07
CA THR A 69 35.44 -25.55 20.01
C THR A 69 34.78 -24.41 19.24
N PHE A 70 33.83 -23.73 19.89
CA PHE A 70 32.96 -22.77 19.25
C PHE A 70 33.05 -21.43 19.97
N LYS A 71 33.15 -20.36 19.19
CA LYS A 71 33.07 -18.99 19.70
C LYS A 71 31.95 -18.27 18.97
N TRP A 72 30.98 -17.78 19.72
CA TRP A 72 29.83 -17.07 19.20
C TRP A 72 29.94 -15.57 19.51
N GLU A 73 29.54 -14.74 18.55
CA GLU A 73 29.54 -13.28 18.71
C GLU A 73 28.33 -12.66 18.02
N ILE A 74 27.72 -11.65 18.64
CA ILE A 74 26.73 -10.79 17.98
C ILE A 74 27.38 -9.44 17.77
N ARG A 75 27.41 -8.96 16.53
CA ARG A 75 28.01 -7.65 16.18
C ARG A 75 26.98 -6.80 15.42
N PRO A 76 26.93 -5.47 15.63
CA PRO A 76 26.19 -4.58 14.74
C PRO A 76 26.71 -4.69 13.30
N GLU A 77 25.83 -4.54 12.31
CA GLU A 77 26.22 -4.53 10.90
C GLU A 77 27.12 -3.32 10.61
N GLU A 78 28.19 -3.55 9.85
CA GLU A 78 29.11 -2.49 9.44
C GLU A 78 28.44 -1.47 8.52
N VAL A 79 28.65 -0.19 8.82
CA VAL A 79 28.35 0.90 7.90
C VAL A 79 29.63 1.17 7.12
N PHE A 80 29.73 0.61 5.92
CA PHE A 80 30.86 0.88 5.03
C PHE A 80 30.91 2.37 4.67
N ASP A 81 31.86 3.14 5.23
CA ASP A 81 32.25 4.40 4.61
C ASP A 81 33.11 4.03 3.39
N SER A 82 32.65 4.34 2.19
CA SER A 82 33.31 3.98 0.92
C SER A 82 34.60 4.78 0.65
N ARG A 83 35.47 4.93 1.65
CA ARG A 83 36.86 5.34 1.48
C ARG A 83 37.69 4.09 1.26
N ALA A 84 37.88 3.72 0.00
CA ALA A 84 38.90 2.76 -0.37
C ALA A 84 40.26 3.22 0.17
N GLY A 85 40.72 2.62 1.26
CA GLY A 85 42.07 2.82 1.82
C GLY A 85 42.16 3.17 3.30
N ASP A 86 41.08 3.59 3.97
CA ASP A 86 41.07 3.75 5.43
C ASP A 86 40.48 2.47 6.04
N GLY A 87 41.30 1.74 6.81
CA GLY A 87 41.04 0.37 7.25
C GLY A 87 39.63 0.11 7.80
N GLU A 88 39.13 -1.10 7.54
CA GLU A 88 37.87 -1.62 8.06
C GLU A 88 37.86 -1.51 9.60
N MET A 89 36.96 -0.69 10.15
CA MET A 89 36.71 -0.68 11.59
C MET A 89 35.72 -1.79 11.92
N VAL A 90 36.23 -2.94 12.32
CA VAL A 90 35.41 -4.08 12.75
C VAL A 90 34.63 -3.71 14.02
N PRO A 91 33.28 -3.75 14.02
CA PRO A 91 32.46 -3.40 15.18
C PRO A 91 32.71 -4.36 16.34
N GLU A 92 32.79 -3.81 17.55
CA GLU A 92 32.94 -4.60 18.77
C GLU A 92 31.70 -5.49 19.03
N PRO A 93 31.88 -6.75 19.49
CA PRO A 93 30.77 -7.61 19.88
C PRO A 93 29.92 -7.00 20.99
N VAL A 94 28.61 -7.23 20.90
CA VAL A 94 27.67 -6.90 21.97
C VAL A 94 27.76 -7.97 23.06
N SER A 95 28.41 -7.63 24.17
CA SER A 95 28.60 -8.54 25.30
C SER A 95 27.31 -8.84 26.07
N GLY A 96 27.27 -9.99 26.75
CA GLY A 96 26.18 -10.37 27.66
C GLY A 96 24.90 -10.90 27.01
N LEU A 97 24.86 -11.02 25.67
CA LEU A 97 23.67 -11.52 24.98
C LEU A 97 23.64 -13.04 24.80
N ILE A 98 24.80 -13.70 24.71
CA ILE A 98 24.92 -15.12 24.39
C ILE A 98 25.00 -15.94 25.67
N ASN A 99 24.26 -17.05 25.70
CA ASN A 99 24.30 -18.05 26.77
C ASN A 99 24.41 -19.46 26.18
N GLY A 100 25.48 -20.15 26.56
CA GLY A 100 25.84 -21.49 26.11
C GLY A 100 27.18 -21.54 25.38
N GLU A 101 27.67 -22.76 25.22
CA GLU A 101 28.88 -23.10 24.49
C GLU A 101 28.58 -24.32 23.61
N GLY A 102 29.27 -24.45 22.46
CA GLY A 102 29.09 -25.58 21.55
C GLY A 102 28.46 -25.20 20.22
N ASP A 103 27.91 -26.20 19.54
CA ASP A 103 27.26 -26.09 18.22
C ASP A 103 25.86 -25.46 18.26
N SER A 104 25.33 -25.26 19.47
CA SER A 104 24.05 -24.62 19.73
C SER A 104 24.13 -23.69 20.92
N ILE A 105 23.47 -22.54 20.82
CA ILE A 105 23.40 -21.52 21.88
C ILE A 105 21.98 -20.97 22.02
N SER A 106 21.73 -20.36 23.17
CA SER A 106 20.66 -19.38 23.34
C SER A 106 21.25 -17.97 23.35
N PHE A 107 20.50 -16.98 22.87
CA PHE A 107 20.91 -15.58 22.98
C PHE A 107 19.70 -14.66 23.11
N MET A 108 19.93 -13.45 23.61
CA MET A 108 18.94 -12.39 23.67
C MET A 108 19.13 -11.44 22.48
N ALA A 109 18.05 -11.13 21.76
CA ALA A 109 18.09 -10.08 20.75
C ALA A 109 18.47 -8.73 21.41
N PRO A 110 19.36 -7.92 20.80
CA PRO A 110 19.71 -6.61 21.32
C PRO A 110 18.48 -5.73 21.63
N LEU A 111 18.57 -4.91 22.69
CA LEU A 111 17.52 -3.93 23.02
C LEU A 111 17.54 -2.69 22.12
N ARG A 112 18.68 -2.43 21.45
CA ARG A 112 18.83 -1.33 20.48
C ARG A 112 18.41 -1.82 19.11
N SER A 113 17.57 -1.04 18.43
CA SER A 113 17.22 -1.33 17.04
C SER A 113 18.44 -1.25 16.12
N GLY A 114 18.39 -1.97 15.02
CA GLY A 114 19.46 -1.98 14.03
C GLY A 114 19.69 -3.34 13.38
N ALA A 115 20.55 -3.35 12.37
CA ALA A 115 21.03 -4.58 11.75
C ALA A 115 22.21 -5.16 12.55
N TYR A 116 22.23 -6.48 12.68
CA TYR A 116 23.25 -7.23 13.40
C TYR A 116 23.61 -8.50 12.63
N ARG A 117 24.79 -9.06 12.91
CA ARG A 117 25.20 -10.40 12.47
C ARG A 117 25.51 -11.28 13.67
N LEU A 118 25.01 -12.51 13.62
CA LEU A 118 25.44 -13.58 14.51
C LEU A 118 26.59 -14.33 13.83
N PHE A 119 27.77 -14.27 14.41
CA PHE A 119 28.96 -15.00 13.98
C PHE A 119 29.16 -16.25 14.82
N VAL A 120 29.65 -17.31 14.18
CA VAL A 120 30.23 -18.46 14.86
C VAL A 120 31.57 -18.84 14.23
N TYR A 121 32.58 -18.94 15.08
CA TYR A 121 33.90 -19.43 14.73
C TYR A 121 34.04 -20.86 15.27
N VAL A 122 34.41 -21.79 14.40
CA VAL A 122 34.58 -23.20 14.74
C VAL A 122 36.05 -23.56 14.59
N TYR A 123 36.69 -23.90 15.70
CA TYR A 123 38.12 -24.22 15.76
C TYR A 123 38.33 -25.71 15.97
N ASP A 124 39.35 -26.28 15.31
CA ASP A 124 39.76 -27.68 15.43
C ASP A 124 40.81 -27.94 16.53
N GLY A 125 41.29 -26.88 17.19
CA GLY A 125 42.37 -26.97 18.18
C GLY A 125 43.77 -27.19 17.59
N ARG A 126 43.92 -27.23 16.25
CA ARG A 126 45.17 -27.39 15.51
C ARG A 126 45.54 -26.16 14.66
N GLY A 127 44.83 -25.05 14.88
CA GLY A 127 45.10 -23.77 14.23
C GLY A 127 44.31 -23.55 12.95
N HIS A 128 43.33 -24.41 12.64
CA HIS A 128 42.37 -24.18 11.55
C HIS A 128 41.01 -23.79 12.11
N PHE A 129 40.29 -22.97 11.33
CA PHE A 129 38.93 -22.60 11.69
C PHE A 129 38.09 -22.30 10.45
N SER A 130 36.78 -22.41 10.62
CA SER A 130 35.80 -21.81 9.72
C SER A 130 34.94 -20.81 10.47
N THR A 131 34.42 -19.85 9.73
CA THR A 131 33.43 -18.90 10.22
C THR A 131 32.25 -18.88 9.27
N ILE A 132 31.06 -18.79 9.85
CA ILE A 132 29.81 -18.49 9.16
C ILE A 132 29.07 -17.44 9.98
N ASP A 133 28.35 -16.58 9.29
CA ASP A 133 27.49 -15.60 9.92
C ASP A 133 26.08 -15.60 9.33
N LEU A 134 25.15 -15.05 10.10
CA LEU A 134 23.77 -14.86 9.69
C LEU A 134 23.29 -13.46 10.11
N PRO A 135 22.87 -12.60 9.15
CA PRO A 135 22.32 -11.30 9.47
C PRO A 135 20.90 -11.40 10.04
N PHE A 136 20.60 -10.55 11.01
CA PHE A 136 19.26 -10.34 11.54
C PHE A 136 19.02 -8.86 11.84
N PHE A 137 17.76 -8.44 11.95
CA PHE A 137 17.38 -7.07 12.19
C PHE A 137 16.47 -6.97 13.41
N VAL A 138 16.77 -6.01 14.28
CA VAL A 138 15.93 -5.64 15.42
C VAL A 138 15.14 -4.39 15.02
N PRO A 139 13.80 -4.47 14.89
CA PRO A 139 12.99 -3.39 14.36
C PRO A 139 12.96 -2.16 15.28
N PRO A 140 12.72 -0.95 14.74
CA PRO A 140 12.36 0.22 15.53
C PRO A 140 10.96 0.12 16.11
N ASP A 141 10.74 0.77 17.24
CA ASP A 141 9.41 0.95 17.81
C ASP A 141 8.74 2.18 17.18
N LEU A 142 7.46 2.05 16.82
CA LEU A 142 6.67 3.18 16.35
C LEU A 142 6.23 4.03 17.55
N LYS A 143 6.66 5.30 17.60
CA LYS A 143 6.24 6.23 18.66
C LYS A 143 4.73 6.39 18.68
N GLY A 144 4.15 6.29 19.88
CA GLY A 144 2.70 6.37 20.08
C GLY A 144 1.94 5.10 19.69
N ALA A 145 2.63 3.97 19.48
CA ALA A 145 1.99 2.71 19.12
C ALA A 145 0.88 2.27 20.10
N SER A 146 0.94 2.68 21.37
CA SER A 146 -0.12 2.42 22.36
C SER A 146 -1.46 3.07 22.01
N ASP A 147 -1.47 4.18 21.27
CA ASP A 147 -2.69 4.92 20.93
C ASP A 147 -3.19 4.64 19.50
N LEU A 148 -2.37 3.98 18.66
CA LEU A 148 -2.74 3.60 17.30
C LEU A 148 -3.89 2.60 17.27
N GLY A 149 -4.73 2.70 16.24
CA GLY A 149 -5.90 1.86 16.04
C GLY A 149 -7.20 2.56 16.44
N ARG A 150 -7.12 3.74 17.07
CA ARG A 150 -8.30 4.50 17.50
C ARG A 150 -9.14 4.95 16.31
N TYR A 151 -8.49 5.47 15.28
CA TYR A 151 -9.14 6.01 14.08
C TYR A 151 -9.24 5.01 12.91
N THR A 152 -8.69 3.80 13.10
CA THR A 152 -8.69 2.70 12.10
C THR A 152 -9.33 1.41 12.65
N SER A 153 -10.08 1.52 13.74
CA SER A 153 -10.61 0.38 14.49
C SER A 153 -11.64 -0.44 13.70
N ARG A 154 -12.35 0.16 12.72
CA ARG A 154 -13.27 -0.59 11.85
C ARG A 154 -12.55 -1.57 10.96
N THR A 155 -11.50 -1.12 10.30
CA THR A 155 -10.67 -1.99 9.45
C THR A 155 -10.01 -3.07 10.30
N LEU A 156 -9.43 -2.71 11.45
CA LEU A 156 -8.77 -3.65 12.35
C LEU A 156 -9.75 -4.68 12.93
N ASN A 157 -10.97 -4.27 13.26
CA ASN A 157 -12.01 -5.17 13.72
C ASN A 157 -12.48 -6.12 12.60
N LEU A 158 -12.63 -5.65 11.35
CA LEU A 158 -12.97 -6.53 10.22
C LEU A 158 -11.90 -7.61 9.99
N LEU A 159 -10.62 -7.21 10.05
CA LEU A 159 -9.50 -8.14 9.98
C LEU A 159 -9.55 -9.17 11.12
N ASN A 160 -9.63 -8.69 12.37
CA ASN A 160 -9.57 -9.53 13.58
C ASN A 160 -10.78 -10.44 13.77
N SER A 161 -11.98 -9.99 13.39
CA SER A 161 -13.23 -10.76 13.52
C SER A 161 -13.47 -11.76 12.39
N SER A 162 -12.53 -11.89 11.44
CA SER A 162 -12.62 -12.86 10.37
C SER A 162 -12.34 -14.27 10.87
N THR A 163 -13.09 -15.24 10.36
CA THR A 163 -13.03 -16.67 10.73
C THR A 163 -13.06 -17.53 9.46
N PRO A 164 -12.70 -18.83 9.53
CA PRO A 164 -12.80 -19.72 8.36
C PRO A 164 -14.19 -19.70 7.70
N GLU A 165 -15.25 -19.60 8.50
CA GLU A 165 -16.65 -19.59 8.06
C GLU A 165 -17.12 -18.20 7.61
N ARG A 166 -16.56 -17.13 8.19
CA ARG A 166 -16.87 -15.74 7.87
C ARG A 166 -15.59 -14.98 7.55
N LYS A 167 -15.22 -14.99 6.28
CA LYS A 167 -14.13 -14.18 5.76
C LYS A 167 -14.63 -12.77 5.45
N ASN A 168 -14.35 -11.80 6.32
CA ASN A 168 -14.68 -10.41 5.99
C ASN A 168 -13.76 -9.95 4.86
N HIS A 169 -14.35 -9.32 3.85
CA HIS A 169 -13.57 -8.67 2.79
C HIS A 169 -13.07 -7.32 3.30
N VAL A 170 -11.76 -7.07 3.18
CA VAL A 170 -11.12 -5.85 3.68
C VAL A 170 -10.27 -5.22 2.58
N LYS A 171 -10.59 -3.98 2.22
CA LYS A 171 -9.88 -3.22 1.18
C LYS A 171 -8.89 -2.25 1.79
N ILE A 172 -7.60 -2.40 1.47
CA ILE A 172 -6.55 -1.52 1.97
C ILE A 172 -5.87 -0.86 0.77
N LEU A 173 -5.77 0.46 0.79
CA LEU A 173 -5.12 1.23 -0.25
C LEU A 173 -3.86 1.91 0.26
N VAL A 174 -2.74 1.64 -0.39
CA VAL A 174 -1.56 2.51 -0.30
C VAL A 174 -1.72 3.62 -1.33
N TYR A 175 -1.77 4.87 -0.86
CA TYR A 175 -1.93 6.05 -1.72
C TYR A 175 -0.93 7.13 -1.38
N GLY A 176 -0.36 7.74 -2.42
CA GLY A 176 0.75 8.67 -2.24
C GLY A 176 1.56 8.88 -3.50
N GLN A 177 2.85 9.13 -3.32
CA GLN A 177 3.80 9.35 -4.40
C GLN A 177 4.95 8.33 -4.40
N SER A 178 6.12 8.70 -4.90
CA SER A 178 7.24 7.77 -5.15
C SER A 178 7.68 6.97 -3.92
N ILE A 179 7.66 7.55 -2.72
CA ILE A 179 7.98 6.82 -1.48
C ILE A 179 6.95 5.71 -1.21
N SER A 180 5.68 5.97 -1.50
CA SER A 180 4.60 5.00 -1.34
C SER A 180 4.64 3.89 -2.38
N GLU A 181 5.25 4.11 -3.55
CA GLU A 181 5.44 3.08 -4.60
C GLU A 181 6.51 2.04 -4.22
N GLN A 182 7.43 2.38 -3.32
CA GLN A 182 8.57 1.51 -2.98
C GLN A 182 8.15 0.25 -2.22
N GLU A 183 9.02 -0.77 -2.21
CA GLU A 183 8.68 -2.15 -1.82
C GLU A 183 8.22 -2.35 -0.36
N TRP A 184 8.39 -1.37 0.54
CA TRP A 184 7.98 -1.49 1.95
C TRP A 184 6.54 -1.99 2.12
N TRP A 185 5.62 -1.57 1.25
CA TRP A 185 4.20 -1.96 1.38
C TRP A 185 3.94 -3.42 1.06
N LEU A 186 4.81 -4.07 0.27
CA LEU A 186 4.71 -5.51 -0.02
C LEU A 186 5.00 -6.32 1.24
N ALA A 187 5.99 -5.90 2.03
CA ALA A 187 6.29 -6.50 3.33
C ALA A 187 5.17 -6.26 4.35
N VAL A 188 4.54 -5.08 4.31
CA VAL A 188 3.33 -4.80 5.11
C VAL A 188 2.16 -5.70 4.67
N LYS A 189 1.90 -5.81 3.36
CA LYS A 189 0.84 -6.67 2.82
C LYS A 189 1.00 -8.12 3.29
N LYS A 190 2.20 -8.68 3.09
CA LYS A 190 2.54 -10.04 3.56
C LYS A 190 2.26 -10.19 5.05
N HIS A 191 2.70 -9.23 5.88
CA HIS A 191 2.45 -9.24 7.32
C HIS A 191 0.95 -9.26 7.66
N VAL A 192 0.13 -8.44 6.99
CA VAL A 192 -1.32 -8.40 7.24
C VAL A 192 -1.97 -9.73 6.84
N GLU A 193 -1.60 -10.30 5.69
CA GLU A 193 -2.10 -11.59 5.22
C GLU A 193 -1.73 -12.74 6.17
N GLU A 194 -0.51 -12.76 6.69
CA GLU A 194 -0.05 -13.76 7.67
C GLU A 194 -0.72 -13.59 9.04
N LYS A 195 -0.91 -12.35 9.49
CA LYS A 195 -1.50 -12.03 10.80
C LYS A 195 -3.00 -12.26 10.84
N PHE A 196 -3.70 -12.07 9.72
CA PHE A 196 -5.15 -12.22 9.62
C PHE A 196 -5.52 -13.21 8.50
N PRO A 197 -5.15 -14.50 8.63
CA PRO A 197 -5.24 -15.48 7.54
C PRO A 197 -6.67 -15.84 7.12
N TYR A 198 -7.67 -15.44 7.92
CA TYR A 198 -9.07 -15.67 7.64
C TYR A 198 -9.77 -14.47 7.00
N ALA A 199 -9.16 -13.29 6.99
CA ALA A 199 -9.68 -12.15 6.26
C ALA A 199 -9.44 -12.32 4.75
N ASP A 200 -10.37 -11.84 3.94
CA ASP A 200 -10.20 -11.74 2.49
C ASP A 200 -9.64 -10.34 2.17
N ILE A 201 -8.33 -10.24 2.01
CA ILE A 201 -7.61 -8.96 1.95
C ILE A 201 -7.36 -8.55 0.50
N ASP A 202 -7.94 -7.42 0.09
CA ASP A 202 -7.60 -6.73 -1.16
C ASP A 202 -6.76 -5.49 -0.86
N MET A 203 -5.45 -5.70 -0.70
CA MET A 203 -4.48 -4.62 -0.53
C MET A 203 -3.82 -4.26 -1.87
N ARG A 204 -4.01 -3.00 -2.29
CA ARG A 204 -3.49 -2.44 -3.55
C ARG A 204 -2.63 -1.20 -3.30
N ASN A 205 -1.76 -0.92 -4.26
CA ASN A 205 -1.00 0.33 -4.30
C ASN A 205 -1.37 1.11 -5.57
N LEU A 206 -1.95 2.30 -5.37
CA LEU A 206 -2.28 3.23 -6.45
C LEU A 206 -1.50 4.55 -6.30
N ALA A 207 -0.38 4.56 -5.57
CA ALA A 207 0.52 5.70 -5.56
C ALA A 207 0.99 6.07 -6.98
N ILE A 208 1.37 7.33 -7.15
CA ILE A 208 1.87 7.84 -8.42
C ILE A 208 3.16 8.63 -8.16
N GLY A 209 4.29 8.07 -8.60
CA GLY A 209 5.62 8.65 -8.48
C GLY A 209 5.65 10.08 -8.99
N GLY A 210 6.25 10.98 -8.21
CA GLY A 210 6.34 12.40 -8.55
C GLY A 210 5.01 13.17 -8.55
N PHE A 211 3.88 12.61 -8.12
CA PHE A 211 2.64 13.38 -7.98
C PHE A 211 2.51 13.91 -6.54
N ALA A 212 2.87 15.18 -6.33
CA ALA A 212 2.60 15.88 -5.08
C ALA A 212 1.09 16.13 -4.88
N ALA A 213 0.68 16.62 -3.71
CA ALA A 213 -0.72 16.86 -3.36
C ALA A 213 -1.50 17.66 -4.42
N GLN A 214 -0.90 18.72 -4.96
CA GLN A 214 -1.47 19.56 -6.03
C GLN A 214 -1.63 18.86 -7.39
N TYR A 215 -1.20 17.60 -7.51
CA TYR A 215 -1.46 16.74 -8.66
C TYR A 215 -2.38 15.57 -8.27
N LEU A 216 -2.14 14.93 -7.12
CA LEU A 216 -2.95 13.81 -6.64
C LEU A 216 -4.42 14.16 -6.38
N TYR A 217 -4.73 15.40 -5.98
CA TYR A 217 -6.13 15.81 -5.82
C TYR A 217 -6.94 15.64 -7.12
N LYS A 218 -6.27 15.68 -8.28
CA LYS A 218 -6.89 15.47 -9.60
C LYS A 218 -7.19 14.00 -9.90
N THR A 219 -6.45 13.08 -9.29
CA THR A 219 -6.53 11.63 -9.52
C THR A 219 -7.32 10.89 -8.44
N THR A 220 -7.54 11.54 -7.29
CA THR A 220 -8.17 10.92 -6.09
C THR A 220 -9.57 10.34 -6.37
N GLU A 221 -10.39 11.00 -7.20
CA GLU A 221 -11.71 10.45 -7.60
C GLU A 221 -11.59 9.15 -8.39
N MET A 222 -10.75 9.11 -9.44
CA MET A 222 -10.61 7.93 -10.28
C MET A 222 -9.90 6.76 -9.58
N ASP A 223 -9.06 7.05 -8.58
CA ASP A 223 -8.31 6.03 -7.84
C ASP A 223 -9.06 5.61 -6.56
N VAL A 224 -9.13 6.52 -5.59
CA VAL A 224 -9.60 6.19 -4.23
C VAL A 224 -11.11 6.04 -4.19
N SER A 225 -11.85 6.95 -4.84
CA SER A 225 -13.32 6.90 -4.81
C SER A 225 -13.88 5.73 -5.61
N THR A 226 -13.18 5.33 -6.69
CA THR A 226 -13.48 4.12 -7.44
C THR A 226 -13.19 2.85 -6.64
N PHE A 227 -12.02 2.77 -5.99
CA PHE A 227 -11.62 1.59 -5.23
C PHE A 227 -12.45 1.41 -3.94
N TYR A 228 -12.81 2.53 -3.31
CA TYR A 228 -13.60 2.62 -2.07
C TYR A 228 -13.02 1.73 -0.96
N PRO A 229 -11.80 2.05 -0.47
CA PRO A 229 -11.12 1.24 0.53
C PRO A 229 -11.79 1.32 1.91
N ASP A 230 -11.50 0.32 2.76
CA ASP A 230 -11.76 0.39 4.19
C ASP A 230 -10.71 1.24 4.90
N LEU A 231 -9.44 1.13 4.48
CA LEU A 231 -8.30 1.89 5.00
C LEU A 231 -7.45 2.47 3.88
N VAL A 232 -7.08 3.75 4.00
CA VAL A 232 -6.03 4.37 3.19
C VAL A 232 -4.78 4.60 4.04
N LEU A 233 -3.66 3.95 3.68
CA LEU A 233 -2.33 4.32 4.14
C LEU A 233 -1.84 5.48 3.26
N LEU A 234 -1.88 6.70 3.79
CA LEU A 234 -1.68 7.94 3.05
C LEU A 234 -0.32 8.57 3.35
N HIS A 235 0.51 8.76 2.32
CA HIS A 235 1.76 9.51 2.44
C HIS A 235 1.98 10.41 1.22
N ILE A 236 1.83 11.71 1.41
CA ILE A 236 1.86 12.69 0.32
C ILE A 236 2.71 13.89 0.73
N TYR A 237 3.59 14.35 -0.17
CA TYR A 237 4.22 15.65 -0.05
C TYR A 237 3.48 16.68 -0.90
N GLY A 238 3.59 17.96 -0.56
CA GLY A 238 3.09 19.04 -1.41
C GLY A 238 2.25 20.07 -0.66
N ASP A 239 1.59 20.93 -1.42
CA ASP A 239 0.87 22.06 -0.87
C ASP A 239 -0.30 21.59 0.04
N PRO A 240 -0.37 22.09 1.30
CA PRO A 240 -1.35 21.64 2.29
C PRO A 240 -2.80 21.93 1.89
N VAL A 241 -3.08 22.93 1.03
CA VAL A 241 -4.45 23.20 0.53
C VAL A 241 -4.95 22.03 -0.32
N TYR A 242 -4.09 21.50 -1.17
CA TYR A 242 -4.44 20.34 -1.99
C TYR A 242 -4.37 19.03 -1.21
N TYR A 243 -3.52 18.94 -0.18
CA TYR A 243 -3.55 17.81 0.76
C TYR A 243 -4.92 17.72 1.44
N ASP A 244 -5.41 18.85 1.97
CA ASP A 244 -6.75 18.96 2.54
C ASP A 244 -7.83 18.55 1.51
N SER A 245 -7.71 18.95 0.25
CA SER A 245 -8.62 18.55 -0.83
C SER A 245 -8.61 17.03 -1.10
N VAL A 246 -7.45 16.37 -1.00
CA VAL A 246 -7.35 14.90 -1.09
C VAL A 246 -8.10 14.26 0.07
N LEU A 247 -7.83 14.68 1.31
CA LEU A 247 -8.52 14.15 2.49
C LEU A 247 -10.02 14.37 2.44
N TYR A 248 -10.46 15.58 2.07
CA TYR A 248 -11.86 15.92 1.88
C TYR A 248 -12.53 14.98 0.87
N THR A 249 -11.89 14.75 -0.29
CA THR A 249 -12.41 13.85 -1.31
C THR A 249 -12.54 12.42 -0.75
N ILE A 250 -11.50 11.89 -0.11
CA ILE A 250 -11.55 10.53 0.47
C ILE A 250 -12.70 10.41 1.49
N ARG A 251 -12.82 11.37 2.42
CA ARG A 251 -13.77 11.32 3.54
C ARG A 251 -15.21 11.72 3.17
N SER A 252 -15.42 12.39 2.04
CA SER A 252 -16.75 12.73 1.51
C SER A 252 -17.26 11.72 0.48
N ARG A 253 -16.36 11.02 -0.21
CA ARG A 253 -16.72 10.06 -1.27
C ARG A 253 -16.73 8.61 -0.80
N THR A 254 -16.01 8.28 0.27
CA THR A 254 -15.86 6.91 0.75
C THR A 254 -16.07 6.78 2.26
N ALA A 255 -16.36 5.56 2.70
CA ALA A 255 -16.36 5.16 4.11
C ALA A 255 -14.96 4.72 4.61
N ALA A 256 -13.89 5.18 3.95
CA ALA A 256 -12.52 4.80 4.29
C ALA A 256 -12.06 5.48 5.58
N GLU A 257 -11.47 4.71 6.49
CA GLU A 257 -10.56 5.21 7.50
C GLU A 257 -9.23 5.61 6.84
N VAL A 258 -8.52 6.58 7.41
CA VAL A 258 -7.28 7.10 6.83
C VAL A 258 -6.21 7.12 7.90
N ALA A 259 -5.05 6.54 7.59
CA ALA A 259 -3.85 6.62 8.40
C ALA A 259 -2.79 7.42 7.65
N ILE A 260 -2.51 8.61 8.16
CA ILE A 260 -1.56 9.57 7.59
C ILE A 260 -0.17 9.25 8.12
N MET A 261 0.78 8.99 7.22
CA MET A 261 2.19 8.87 7.56
C MET A 261 2.81 10.26 7.55
N THR A 262 3.50 10.64 8.62
CA THR A 262 4.38 11.82 8.61
C THR A 262 5.61 11.55 7.73
N ASP A 263 6.26 12.60 7.24
CA ASP A 263 7.46 12.46 6.40
C ASP A 263 8.61 11.77 7.15
N HIS A 264 9.28 10.80 6.54
CA HIS A 264 10.53 10.26 7.08
C HIS A 264 11.62 11.35 7.13
N TYR A 265 12.54 11.22 8.09
CA TYR A 265 13.57 12.22 8.31
C TYR A 265 14.73 12.07 7.32
N THR A 266 14.94 13.11 6.51
CA THR A 266 16.05 13.22 5.54
C THR A 266 17.11 14.25 5.95
N GLY A 267 16.98 14.82 7.16
CA GLY A 267 17.77 15.95 7.64
C GLY A 267 16.91 17.15 8.04
N PRO A 268 17.52 18.22 8.58
CA PRO A 268 16.80 19.43 8.98
C PRO A 268 16.05 20.06 7.80
N ASN A 269 14.73 20.17 7.89
CA ASN A 269 13.91 20.73 6.82
C ASN A 269 12.68 21.41 7.42
N LYS A 270 12.67 22.74 7.42
CA LYS A 270 11.61 23.55 8.04
C LYS A 270 10.22 23.23 7.48
N TRP A 271 10.10 23.00 6.17
CA TRP A 271 8.81 22.69 5.56
C TRP A 271 8.31 21.32 6.02
N SER A 272 9.16 20.29 5.99
CA SER A 272 8.80 18.93 6.42
C SER A 272 8.51 18.85 7.93
N ASP A 273 9.25 19.60 8.75
CA ASP A 273 8.93 19.77 10.18
C ASP A 273 7.58 20.45 10.37
N THR A 274 7.28 21.52 9.62
CA THR A 274 5.99 22.21 9.71
C THR A 274 4.83 21.29 9.29
N MET A 275 5.01 20.52 8.21
CA MET A 275 4.03 19.53 7.78
C MET A 275 3.81 18.48 8.86
N SER A 276 4.88 17.84 9.33
CA SER A 276 4.79 16.67 10.21
C SER A 276 4.34 17.00 11.64
N TYR A 277 4.71 18.18 12.17
CA TYR A 277 4.44 18.53 13.57
C TYR A 277 3.22 19.46 13.76
N HIS A 278 2.72 20.10 12.69
CA HIS A 278 1.63 21.06 12.81
C HIS A 278 0.50 20.81 11.81
N LEU A 279 0.79 20.72 10.51
CA LEU A 279 -0.25 20.69 9.49
C LEU A 279 -0.92 19.30 9.37
N LEU A 280 -0.14 18.22 9.31
CA LEU A 280 -0.67 16.85 9.24
C LEU A 280 -1.46 16.49 10.51
N PRO A 281 -0.96 16.75 11.75
CA PRO A 281 -1.77 16.55 12.96
C PRO A 281 -3.08 17.37 12.95
N SER A 282 -3.03 18.65 12.57
CA SER A 282 -4.25 19.48 12.50
C SER A 282 -5.27 18.97 11.48
N MET A 283 -4.81 18.47 10.32
CA MET A 283 -5.69 17.84 9.33
C MET A 283 -6.22 16.49 9.82
N ALA A 284 -5.40 15.69 10.51
CA ALA A 284 -5.83 14.43 11.10
C ALA A 284 -6.94 14.64 12.13
N ASP A 285 -6.80 15.64 13.01
CA ASP A 285 -7.85 16.00 13.97
C ASP A 285 -9.14 16.42 13.26
N ARG A 286 -9.05 17.26 12.22
CA ARG A 286 -10.21 17.75 11.45
C ARG A 286 -10.98 16.62 10.78
N TYR A 287 -10.28 15.64 10.21
CA TYR A 287 -10.86 14.55 9.42
C TYR A 287 -10.99 13.23 10.19
N SER A 288 -10.62 13.22 11.49
CA SER A 288 -10.56 12.03 12.35
C SER A 288 -9.74 10.91 11.70
N CYS A 289 -8.50 11.22 11.35
CA CYS A 289 -7.53 10.30 10.77
C CYS A 289 -6.51 9.85 11.83
N GLU A 290 -5.95 8.66 11.64
CA GLU A 290 -4.81 8.19 12.43
C GLU A 290 -3.52 8.89 11.96
N ILE A 291 -2.59 9.17 12.88
CA ILE A 291 -1.23 9.61 12.54
C ILE A 291 -0.24 8.49 12.83
N ILE A 292 0.47 8.05 11.79
CA ILE A 292 1.60 7.15 11.89
C ILE A 292 2.86 8.02 12.01
N ASN A 293 3.42 8.14 13.22
CA ASN A 293 4.58 8.98 13.50
C ASN A 293 5.89 8.36 12.98
N ILE A 294 6.02 8.29 11.66
CA ILE A 294 7.23 7.84 10.98
C ILE A 294 8.39 8.79 11.29
N ARG A 295 8.18 10.11 11.30
CA ARG A 295 9.29 11.09 11.39
C ARG A 295 10.13 10.90 12.64
N ASP A 296 9.50 10.84 13.80
CA ASP A 296 10.23 10.73 15.07
C ASP A 296 10.75 9.32 15.29
N SER A 297 9.99 8.29 14.91
CA SER A 297 10.45 6.89 15.01
C SER A 297 11.66 6.63 14.11
N TRP A 298 11.71 7.28 12.95
CA TRP A 298 12.85 7.25 12.03
C TRP A 298 14.06 7.99 12.60
N LYS A 299 13.87 9.14 13.25
CA LYS A 299 14.95 9.87 13.95
C LYS A 299 15.56 9.03 15.07
N ASP A 300 14.71 8.46 15.93
CA ASP A 300 15.16 7.59 17.02
C ASP A 300 15.93 6.39 16.50
N PHE A 301 15.44 5.77 15.41
CA PHE A 301 16.16 4.66 14.78
C PHE A 301 17.55 5.05 14.26
N LEU A 302 17.66 6.21 13.60
CA LEU A 302 18.94 6.75 13.13
C LEU A 302 19.90 7.01 14.30
N GLU A 303 19.40 7.61 15.39
CA GLU A 303 20.19 7.88 16.60
C GLU A 303 20.64 6.59 17.30
N GLU A 304 19.71 5.66 17.54
CA GLU A 304 19.97 4.36 18.16
C GLU A 304 20.95 3.53 17.34
N SER A 305 20.86 3.59 16.02
CA SER A 305 21.73 2.86 15.09
C SER A 305 23.02 3.61 14.75
N ARG A 306 23.18 4.85 15.22
CA ARG A 306 24.29 5.76 14.87
C ARG A 306 24.47 5.94 13.35
N LEU A 307 23.35 6.12 12.66
CA LEU A 307 23.27 6.30 11.22
C LEU A 307 22.95 7.75 10.86
N GLU A 308 23.58 8.24 9.80
CA GLU A 308 23.12 9.45 9.11
C GLU A 308 21.92 9.13 8.21
N PRO A 309 21.03 10.10 7.92
CA PRO A 309 19.85 9.86 7.08
C PRO A 309 20.15 9.17 5.75
N SER A 310 21.27 9.52 5.10
CA SER A 310 21.70 8.93 3.82
C SER A 310 21.90 7.41 3.87
N ALA A 311 22.13 6.82 5.05
CA ALA A 311 22.24 5.37 5.20
C ALA A 311 20.95 4.62 4.85
N LEU A 312 19.80 5.31 4.90
CA LEU A 312 18.48 4.75 4.59
C LEU A 312 17.92 5.21 3.25
N LEU A 313 18.67 6.02 2.51
CA LEU A 313 18.22 6.64 1.27
C LEU A 313 19.10 6.21 0.08
N SER A 314 18.49 6.02 -1.09
CA SER A 314 19.21 5.81 -2.36
C SER A 314 19.60 7.14 -3.01
N ASP A 315 18.89 8.20 -2.69
CA ASP A 315 19.19 9.58 -3.06
C ASP A 315 18.87 10.52 -1.88
N GLN A 316 18.42 11.75 -2.14
CA GLN A 316 18.11 12.71 -1.07
C GLN A 316 16.76 12.46 -0.38
N VAL A 317 15.92 11.57 -0.91
CA VAL A 317 14.56 11.34 -0.38
C VAL A 317 14.06 9.90 -0.53
N HIS A 318 14.40 9.20 -1.61
CA HIS A 318 13.92 7.84 -1.86
C HIS A 318 14.65 6.83 -0.99
N LEU A 319 13.90 5.87 -0.47
CA LEU A 319 14.41 4.85 0.44
C LEU A 319 15.32 3.88 -0.34
N ASN A 320 16.44 3.49 0.23
CA ASN A 320 17.18 2.32 -0.24
C ASN A 320 16.53 1.04 0.33
N ARG A 321 17.17 -0.14 0.14
CA ARG A 321 16.67 -1.40 0.69
C ARG A 321 16.51 -1.37 2.22
N TYR A 322 17.45 -0.73 2.92
CA TYR A 322 17.40 -0.61 4.38
C TYR A 322 16.27 0.32 4.83
N GLY A 323 16.12 1.47 4.18
CA GLY A 323 15.01 2.37 4.43
C GLY A 323 13.64 1.72 4.20
N ASN A 324 13.50 0.90 3.15
CA ASN A 324 12.27 0.12 2.92
C ASN A 324 11.99 -0.87 4.05
N LEU A 325 13.01 -1.55 4.57
CA LEU A 325 12.86 -2.45 5.71
C LEU A 325 12.38 -1.68 6.95
N VAL A 326 13.07 -0.60 7.32
CA VAL A 326 12.72 0.26 8.46
C VAL A 326 11.29 0.80 8.33
N MET A 327 10.93 1.34 7.16
CA MET A 327 9.57 1.83 6.88
C MET A 327 8.54 0.71 7.07
N SER A 328 8.82 -0.49 6.54
CA SER A 328 7.90 -1.61 6.63
C SER A 328 7.67 -2.05 8.07
N GLU A 329 8.72 -2.16 8.91
CA GLU A 329 8.59 -2.57 10.31
C GLU A 329 7.86 -1.52 11.16
N LEU A 330 8.01 -0.23 10.86
CA LEU A 330 7.20 0.81 11.49
C LEU A 330 5.73 0.69 11.09
N VAL A 331 5.43 0.58 9.79
CA VAL A 331 4.04 0.54 9.31
C VAL A 331 3.31 -0.75 9.70
N LYS A 332 4.00 -1.89 9.82
CA LYS A 332 3.41 -3.16 10.31
C LYS A 332 2.72 -2.98 11.68
N GLN A 333 3.25 -2.11 12.54
CA GLN A 333 2.71 -1.87 13.89
C GLN A 333 1.32 -1.21 13.88
N VAL A 334 0.90 -0.62 12.74
CA VAL A 334 -0.46 -0.08 12.56
C VAL A 334 -1.51 -1.19 12.59
N PHE A 335 -1.15 -2.41 12.20
CA PHE A 335 -2.06 -3.55 12.08
C PHE A 335 -2.18 -4.33 13.39
N GLN A 336 -2.44 -3.62 14.49
CA GLN A 336 -2.66 -4.20 15.82
C GLN A 336 -4.08 -3.96 16.27
N TYR A 337 -4.88 -5.02 16.38
CA TYR A 337 -6.22 -4.94 16.93
C TYR A 337 -6.18 -4.68 18.44
N LYS A 338 -7.05 -3.78 18.90
CA LYS A 338 -7.16 -3.35 20.29
C LYS A 338 -8.63 -3.40 20.72
N PRO A 339 -9.03 -4.33 21.62
CA PRO A 339 -10.42 -4.50 22.02
C PRO A 339 -11.00 -3.32 22.81
N GLU A 340 -10.15 -2.43 23.34
CA GLU A 340 -10.56 -1.21 24.05
C GLU A 340 -11.17 -0.14 23.13
N PHE A 341 -10.89 -0.18 21.82
CA PHE A 341 -11.48 0.75 20.87
C PHE A 341 -12.80 0.21 20.32
N PRO A 342 -13.85 1.06 20.22
CA PRO A 342 -15.10 0.66 19.60
C PRO A 342 -14.87 0.13 18.17
N PRO A 343 -15.52 -0.96 17.74
CA PRO A 343 -15.33 -1.53 16.42
C PRO A 343 -15.63 -0.62 15.23
N ASP A 344 -16.46 0.40 15.36
CA ASP A 344 -16.71 1.38 14.29
C ASP A 344 -17.12 2.72 14.93
N PRO A 345 -16.14 3.49 15.44
CA PRO A 345 -16.41 4.67 16.26
C PRO A 345 -17.09 5.79 15.47
N PHE A 346 -17.00 5.75 14.14
CA PHE A 346 -17.64 6.71 13.23
C PHE A 346 -18.85 6.11 12.51
N SER A 347 -19.26 4.89 12.85
CA SER A 347 -20.35 4.12 12.22
C SER A 347 -20.32 4.17 10.70
N LEU A 348 -19.13 4.09 10.09
CA LEU A 348 -18.91 4.23 8.65
C LEU A 348 -19.63 3.14 7.84
N SER A 349 -19.99 2.03 8.47
CA SER A 349 -20.90 1.06 7.88
C SER A 349 -21.91 0.49 8.88
N LYS A 350 -22.99 -0.07 8.34
CA LYS A 350 -23.98 -0.82 9.11
C LYS A 350 -24.52 -1.99 8.30
N THR A 351 -24.43 -3.17 8.87
CA THR A 351 -24.97 -4.41 8.29
C THR A 351 -26.33 -4.73 8.91
N TYR A 352 -27.28 -5.11 8.06
CA TYR A 352 -28.64 -5.54 8.40
C TYR A 352 -28.83 -6.99 7.97
N ILE A 353 -29.45 -7.80 8.82
CA ILE A 353 -29.71 -9.23 8.56
C ILE A 353 -31.17 -9.42 8.14
N LEU A 354 -31.40 -10.10 7.00
CA LEU A 354 -32.76 -10.35 6.52
C LEU A 354 -33.46 -11.39 7.41
N GLY A 355 -34.70 -11.12 7.81
CA GLY A 355 -35.49 -11.99 8.71
C GLY A 355 -35.50 -11.54 10.17
N GLU A 356 -34.50 -10.76 10.59
CA GLU A 356 -34.43 -10.12 11.91
C GLU A 356 -34.72 -8.62 11.78
N ASP A 357 -33.93 -7.93 10.96
CA ASP A 357 -34.04 -6.48 10.77
C ASP A 357 -34.99 -6.10 9.64
N LEU A 358 -35.14 -6.99 8.63
CA LEU A 358 -35.71 -6.66 7.32
C LEU A 358 -36.74 -7.72 6.88
N VAL A 359 -37.99 -7.29 6.62
CA VAL A 359 -39.10 -8.18 6.25
C VAL A 359 -39.72 -7.76 4.90
N PHE A 360 -39.83 -8.70 3.96
CA PHE A 360 -40.62 -8.49 2.74
C PHE A 360 -42.11 -8.35 3.06
N ARG A 361 -42.74 -7.30 2.55
CA ARG A 361 -44.20 -7.16 2.53
C ARG A 361 -44.70 -7.47 1.13
N GLY A 362 -45.22 -8.69 0.95
CA GLY A 362 -45.57 -9.21 -0.37
C GLY A 362 -44.35 -9.39 -1.25
N LYS A 363 -44.29 -8.67 -2.38
CA LYS A 363 -43.18 -8.76 -3.36
C LYS A 363 -42.07 -7.73 -3.15
N THR A 364 -42.20 -6.84 -2.17
CA THR A 364 -41.28 -5.74 -1.98
C THR A 364 -40.70 -5.71 -0.58
N PHE A 365 -39.44 -5.32 -0.52
CA PHE A 365 -38.75 -4.91 0.69
C PHE A 365 -38.39 -3.43 0.54
N THR A 366 -38.46 -2.66 1.62
CA THR A 366 -38.15 -1.23 1.63
C THR A 366 -37.51 -0.84 2.95
N MET A 367 -36.43 -0.07 2.90
CA MET A 367 -35.70 0.38 4.09
C MET A 367 -35.11 1.78 3.86
N PRO A 368 -35.33 2.73 4.80
CA PRO A 368 -34.59 3.99 4.78
C PRO A 368 -33.13 3.75 5.18
N PHE A 369 -32.21 4.48 4.57
CA PHE A 369 -30.81 4.46 4.94
C PHE A 369 -30.16 5.83 4.70
N TYR A 370 -29.10 6.11 5.45
CA TYR A 370 -28.21 7.24 5.19
C TYR A 370 -26.88 6.69 4.70
N GLY A 371 -26.40 7.15 3.54
CA GLY A 371 -25.12 6.71 2.99
C GLY A 371 -25.05 6.79 1.47
N ASN A 372 -23.92 6.40 0.90
CA ASN A 372 -23.68 6.52 -0.55
C ASN A 372 -23.41 5.20 -1.28
N ARG A 373 -23.40 4.09 -0.55
CA ARG A 373 -23.07 2.78 -1.08
C ARG A 373 -23.83 1.69 -0.33
N VAL A 374 -24.29 0.69 -1.08
CA VAL A 374 -24.92 -0.51 -0.52
C VAL A 374 -24.37 -1.77 -1.18
N VAL A 375 -24.01 -2.74 -0.36
CA VAL A 375 -23.59 -4.08 -0.77
C VAL A 375 -24.60 -5.10 -0.24
N ILE A 376 -24.95 -6.08 -1.08
CA ILE A 376 -25.85 -7.17 -0.71
C ILE A 376 -25.11 -8.51 -0.78
N LYS A 377 -25.27 -9.36 0.23
CA LYS A 377 -24.86 -10.77 0.12
C LYS A 377 -26.08 -11.66 -0.02
N THR A 378 -26.03 -12.56 -0.97
CA THR A 378 -27.07 -13.55 -1.24
C THR A 378 -26.52 -14.96 -1.05
N GLU A 379 -27.39 -15.94 -0.78
CA GLU A 379 -27.01 -17.35 -0.91
C GLU A 379 -26.67 -17.70 -2.35
N MET A 380 -25.71 -18.61 -2.53
CA MET A 380 -25.43 -19.18 -3.85
C MET A 380 -26.64 -20.01 -4.28
N ALA A 381 -27.16 -19.75 -5.48
CA ALA A 381 -28.19 -20.62 -6.05
C ALA A 381 -27.57 -21.92 -6.57
N THR A 382 -28.31 -23.01 -6.43
CA THR A 382 -27.99 -24.32 -7.00
C THR A 382 -28.58 -24.52 -8.40
N ASP A 383 -29.39 -23.58 -8.89
CA ASP A 383 -30.10 -23.64 -10.19
C ASP A 383 -29.69 -22.47 -11.10
N GLU A 384 -29.48 -22.74 -12.39
CA GLU A 384 -29.07 -21.75 -13.42
C GLU A 384 -30.20 -20.78 -13.86
N ASN A 385 -31.46 -21.05 -13.50
CA ASN A 385 -32.63 -20.23 -13.89
C ASN A 385 -33.27 -19.56 -12.66
N THR A 386 -32.72 -18.43 -12.24
CA THR A 386 -33.29 -17.63 -11.14
C THR A 386 -33.83 -16.30 -11.63
N ASP A 387 -34.99 -15.92 -11.10
CA ASP A 387 -35.55 -14.59 -11.26
C ASP A 387 -34.68 -13.54 -10.55
N SER A 388 -34.87 -12.26 -10.90
CA SER A 388 -34.07 -11.16 -10.36
C SER A 388 -34.76 -10.40 -9.22
N LEU A 389 -33.97 -9.72 -8.40
CA LEU A 389 -34.44 -8.62 -7.56
C LEU A 389 -34.15 -7.32 -8.31
N GLU A 390 -35.20 -6.57 -8.63
CA GLU A 390 -35.01 -5.20 -9.10
C GLU A 390 -34.62 -4.31 -7.91
N VAL A 391 -33.66 -3.43 -8.15
CA VAL A 391 -33.11 -2.48 -7.20
C VAL A 391 -33.60 -1.08 -7.55
N LEU A 392 -34.18 -0.39 -6.58
CA LEU A 392 -34.59 1.00 -6.70
C LEU A 392 -34.07 1.80 -5.50
N VAL A 393 -33.53 2.99 -5.77
CA VAL A 393 -33.16 4.00 -4.78
C VAL A 393 -34.01 5.23 -5.04
N ASP A 394 -34.80 5.64 -4.05
CA ASP A 394 -35.77 6.75 -4.19
C ASP A 394 -36.72 6.57 -5.38
N GLY A 395 -37.03 5.32 -5.70
CA GLY A 395 -37.91 4.95 -6.83
C GLY A 395 -37.22 4.93 -8.19
N LEU A 396 -35.93 5.23 -8.28
CA LEU A 396 -35.15 5.23 -9.51
C LEU A 396 -34.17 4.04 -9.56
N PRO A 397 -33.86 3.50 -10.75
CA PRO A 397 -32.80 2.50 -10.90
C PRO A 397 -31.42 3.11 -10.57
N PRO A 398 -30.53 2.39 -9.89
CA PRO A 398 -29.15 2.81 -9.62
C PRO A 398 -28.41 3.42 -10.82
N SER A 399 -28.57 2.86 -12.02
CA SER A 399 -27.92 3.34 -13.24
C SER A 399 -28.27 4.77 -13.65
N SER A 400 -29.32 5.35 -13.08
CA SER A 400 -29.74 6.74 -13.31
C SER A 400 -28.97 7.77 -12.48
N PHE A 401 -28.25 7.35 -11.43
CA PHE A 401 -27.51 8.25 -10.55
C PHE A 401 -26.14 8.59 -11.16
N PRO A 402 -25.82 9.86 -11.46
CA PRO A 402 -24.54 10.21 -12.08
C PRO A 402 -23.33 9.86 -11.22
N GLY A 403 -23.49 9.90 -9.89
CA GLY A 403 -22.41 9.66 -8.93
C GLY A 403 -21.86 8.23 -8.92
N ILE A 404 -22.56 7.27 -9.54
CA ILE A 404 -22.08 5.88 -9.62
C ILE A 404 -21.13 5.62 -10.80
N TYR A 405 -20.90 6.62 -11.66
CA TYR A 405 -20.01 6.53 -12.80
C TYR A 405 -18.61 7.02 -12.43
N PHE A 406 -17.61 6.24 -12.85
CA PHE A 406 -16.20 6.45 -12.60
C PHE A 406 -15.42 6.36 -13.91
N MET A 407 -14.17 6.82 -13.87
CA MET A 407 -13.22 6.71 -14.96
C MET A 407 -12.05 5.83 -14.57
N SER A 408 -11.56 5.02 -15.52
CA SER A 408 -10.27 4.35 -15.35
C SER A 408 -9.14 5.35 -15.58
N ARG A 409 -7.96 5.06 -15.02
CA ARG A 409 -6.72 5.71 -15.48
C ARG A 409 -6.59 5.56 -17.01
N PRO A 410 -6.01 6.55 -17.71
CA PRO A 410 -5.60 6.37 -19.09
C PRO A 410 -4.65 5.18 -19.21
N ALA A 411 -4.78 4.42 -20.28
CA ALA A 411 -3.96 3.26 -20.58
C ALA A 411 -3.76 3.15 -22.07
N ASN A 412 -2.65 2.54 -22.48
CA ASN A 412 -2.39 2.20 -23.86
C ASN A 412 -2.13 0.69 -23.96
N PRO A 413 -2.73 0.02 -24.96
CA PRO A 413 -2.62 -1.43 -25.11
C PRO A 413 -1.22 -1.89 -25.54
N ASP A 414 -0.37 -0.99 -26.05
CA ASP A 414 0.98 -1.25 -26.53
C ASP A 414 2.02 -1.35 -25.38
N GLY A 415 1.56 -1.32 -24.12
CA GLY A 415 2.38 -1.59 -22.93
C GLY A 415 3.08 -0.37 -22.32
N ARG A 416 3.04 0.81 -22.95
CA ARG A 416 3.50 2.06 -22.31
C ARG A 416 2.50 2.49 -21.23
N SER A 417 2.94 2.56 -19.98
CA SER A 417 2.11 2.89 -18.83
C SER A 417 1.96 4.40 -18.61
N TRP A 418 0.74 4.81 -18.26
CA TRP A 418 0.47 6.11 -17.68
C TRP A 418 0.99 6.17 -16.23
N PRO A 419 1.46 7.33 -15.73
CA PRO A 419 1.52 8.62 -16.43
C PRO A 419 2.85 8.90 -17.13
N TRP A 420 3.90 8.12 -16.87
CA TRP A 420 5.26 8.52 -17.19
C TRP A 420 5.79 8.03 -18.54
N LEU A 421 5.42 6.81 -18.96
CA LEU A 421 5.88 6.22 -20.22
C LEU A 421 4.97 6.55 -21.40
N LEU A 422 3.69 6.79 -21.12
CA LEU A 422 2.78 7.45 -22.05
C LEU A 422 1.95 8.51 -21.32
N PRO A 423 2.47 9.74 -21.21
CA PRO A 423 1.77 10.84 -20.56
C PRO A 423 0.49 11.23 -21.30
N ALA A 424 -0.49 11.64 -20.51
CA ALA A 424 -1.79 12.08 -21.00
C ALA A 424 -2.42 13.08 -20.04
N MET A 425 -3.73 13.30 -20.18
CA MET A 425 -4.53 14.01 -19.19
C MET A 425 -4.55 13.27 -17.84
N VAL A 426 -4.50 14.00 -16.73
CA VAL A 426 -4.58 13.42 -15.37
C VAL A 426 -5.97 13.56 -14.73
N ARG A 427 -6.82 14.39 -15.34
CA ARG A 427 -8.21 14.61 -14.92
C ARG A 427 -9.08 14.79 -16.15
N ILE A 428 -10.27 14.21 -16.08
CA ILE A 428 -11.31 14.40 -17.09
C ILE A 428 -12.59 14.71 -16.32
N ARG A 429 -13.24 15.80 -16.72
CA ARG A 429 -14.50 16.29 -16.14
C ARG A 429 -15.64 16.09 -17.13
N HIS A 430 -16.85 16.40 -16.71
CA HIS A 430 -18.04 16.33 -17.54
C HIS A 430 -19.05 17.42 -17.15
N SER A 431 -19.89 17.83 -18.08
CA SER A 431 -21.01 18.75 -17.84
C SER A 431 -22.38 18.09 -18.02
N VAL A 432 -22.40 16.84 -18.48
CA VAL A 432 -23.61 16.01 -18.62
C VAL A 432 -23.35 14.63 -18.03
N PRO A 433 -24.38 13.85 -17.67
CA PRO A 433 -24.19 12.51 -17.13
C PRO A 433 -23.35 11.62 -18.04
N TRP A 434 -22.43 10.90 -17.42
CA TRP A 434 -21.63 9.88 -18.06
C TRP A 434 -22.47 8.68 -18.49
N ILE A 435 -21.97 7.99 -19.50
CA ILE A 435 -22.49 6.72 -19.99
C ILE A 435 -21.35 5.69 -19.98
N ARG A 436 -21.68 4.40 -20.04
CA ARG A 436 -20.65 3.37 -20.22
C ARG A 436 -20.02 3.54 -21.59
N GLU A 437 -18.71 3.78 -21.61
CA GLU A 437 -18.02 4.17 -22.83
C GLU A 437 -16.54 3.84 -22.75
N LYS A 438 -15.97 3.40 -23.87
CA LYS A 438 -14.52 3.36 -24.06
C LYS A 438 -14.14 4.57 -24.89
N TRP A 439 -13.20 5.34 -24.40
CA TRP A 439 -12.72 6.55 -25.04
C TRP A 439 -11.31 6.35 -25.58
N LYS A 440 -10.97 7.10 -26.61
CA LYS A 440 -9.62 7.18 -27.18
C LYS A 440 -9.28 8.65 -27.42
N CYS A 441 -8.12 9.09 -26.93
CA CYS A 441 -7.51 10.38 -27.25
C CYS A 441 -6.26 10.11 -28.09
N THR A 442 -6.23 10.62 -29.32
CA THR A 442 -5.09 10.52 -30.23
C THR A 442 -4.37 11.86 -30.27
N PHE A 443 -3.05 11.86 -30.13
CA PHE A 443 -2.20 13.05 -30.21
C PHE A 443 -1.80 13.33 -31.66
N HIS A 444 -1.78 14.61 -32.02
CA HIS A 444 -1.42 15.11 -33.33
C HIS A 444 -0.37 16.20 -33.22
N ASP A 445 0.63 16.15 -34.10
CA ASP A 445 1.76 17.08 -34.16
C ASP A 445 2.47 17.30 -32.79
N PRO A 446 2.75 16.24 -31.99
CA PRO A 446 3.40 16.44 -30.70
C PRO A 446 4.89 16.75 -30.89
N GLU A 447 5.31 17.98 -30.58
CA GLU A 447 6.72 18.39 -30.64
C GLU A 447 7.29 18.66 -29.23
N PRO A 448 8.44 18.05 -28.85
CA PRO A 448 9.13 18.40 -27.63
C PRO A 448 9.38 19.91 -27.50
N PRO A 449 9.18 20.51 -26.32
CA PRO A 449 8.92 19.86 -25.03
C PRO A 449 7.43 19.59 -24.77
N TYR A 450 6.58 19.49 -25.79
CA TYR A 450 5.14 19.25 -25.69
C TYR A 450 4.37 20.36 -24.97
N ASN A 451 4.85 21.60 -25.13
CA ASN A 451 4.12 22.79 -24.70
C ASN A 451 2.89 23.06 -25.56
N ASN A 452 2.81 22.49 -26.76
CA ASN A 452 1.71 22.69 -27.68
C ASN A 452 1.58 21.43 -28.54
N PHE A 453 0.38 20.89 -28.65
CA PHE A 453 0.03 19.77 -29.52
C PHE A 453 -1.49 19.77 -29.71
N SER A 454 -1.93 19.15 -30.79
CA SER A 454 -3.36 18.96 -31.05
C SER A 454 -3.77 17.53 -30.67
N PHE A 455 -5.05 17.29 -30.48
CA PHE A 455 -5.56 15.96 -30.17
C PHE A 455 -6.99 15.80 -30.68
N SER A 456 -7.42 14.55 -30.85
CA SER A 456 -8.82 14.19 -31.12
C SER A 456 -9.33 13.14 -30.12
N ILE A 457 -10.60 13.25 -29.75
CA ILE A 457 -11.29 12.34 -28.84
C ILE A 457 -12.39 11.61 -29.58
N THR A 458 -12.40 10.29 -29.41
CA THR A 458 -13.47 9.42 -29.91
C THR A 458 -14.01 8.56 -28.77
N GLY A 459 -15.31 8.30 -28.79
CA GLY A 459 -16.01 7.41 -27.86
C GLY A 459 -16.62 6.23 -28.60
N SER A 460 -16.65 5.06 -27.95
CA SER A 460 -17.26 3.86 -28.53
C SER A 460 -18.77 3.97 -28.75
N VAL A 461 -19.43 4.94 -28.10
CA VAL A 461 -20.86 5.20 -28.25
C VAL A 461 -21.09 6.56 -28.92
N THR A 462 -20.36 7.59 -28.53
CA THR A 462 -20.51 8.95 -29.09
C THR A 462 -19.89 9.11 -30.48
N GLY A 463 -18.99 8.22 -30.90
CA GLY A 463 -18.25 8.37 -32.15
C GLY A 463 -17.17 9.44 -32.03
N ASP A 464 -16.95 10.23 -33.09
CA ASP A 464 -16.08 11.40 -33.03
C ASP A 464 -16.68 12.45 -32.09
N ASP A 465 -15.97 12.76 -31.00
CA ASP A 465 -16.43 13.67 -29.95
C ASP A 465 -15.59 14.96 -29.89
N GLY A 466 -14.86 15.24 -30.98
CA GLY A 466 -14.15 16.49 -31.21
C GLY A 466 -12.66 16.43 -30.94
N GLY A 467 -11.97 17.52 -31.28
CA GLY A 467 -10.54 17.69 -31.05
C GLY A 467 -10.22 19.12 -30.64
N GLY A 468 -9.02 19.33 -30.13
CA GLY A 468 -8.60 20.63 -29.63
C GLY A 468 -7.09 20.75 -29.52
N ASN A 469 -6.67 21.86 -28.95
CA ASN A 469 -5.27 22.16 -28.68
C ASN A 469 -4.98 22.07 -27.18
N SER A 470 -3.81 21.55 -26.81
CA SER A 470 -3.45 21.31 -25.41
C SER A 470 -3.33 22.58 -24.55
N GLN A 471 -3.26 23.76 -25.16
CA GLN A 471 -3.22 25.05 -24.44
C GLN A 471 -4.59 25.58 -24.03
N GLU A 472 -5.66 25.07 -24.63
CA GLU A 472 -7.02 25.56 -24.40
C GLU A 472 -7.85 24.56 -23.59
N ASP A 473 -8.81 25.08 -22.84
CA ASP A 473 -9.81 24.23 -22.19
C ASP A 473 -10.65 23.54 -23.27
N PHE A 474 -10.64 22.21 -23.25
CA PHE A 474 -11.40 21.41 -24.19
C PHE A 474 -12.68 20.90 -23.55
N LYS A 475 -13.77 20.97 -24.31
CA LYS A 475 -15.05 20.32 -24.02
C LYS A 475 -15.48 19.53 -25.24
N SER A 476 -15.68 18.23 -25.08
CA SER A 476 -16.14 17.36 -26.15
C SER A 476 -17.54 17.76 -26.62
N VAL A 477 -17.90 17.38 -27.86
CA VAL A 477 -19.21 17.72 -28.46
C VAL A 477 -20.36 17.23 -27.57
N SER A 478 -20.22 16.04 -27.00
CA SER A 478 -21.18 15.46 -26.06
C SER A 478 -21.15 16.10 -24.67
N GLY A 479 -20.08 16.80 -24.31
CA GLY A 479 -19.85 17.37 -22.98
C GLY A 479 -19.47 16.32 -21.91
N ARG A 480 -19.13 15.08 -22.31
CA ARG A 480 -18.74 13.99 -21.40
C ARG A 480 -17.24 13.90 -21.12
N ALA A 481 -16.43 14.61 -21.92
CA ALA A 481 -15.01 14.79 -21.65
C ALA A 481 -14.65 16.28 -21.66
N ILE A 482 -14.20 16.78 -20.51
CA ILE A 482 -13.71 18.16 -20.33
C ILE A 482 -12.31 18.08 -19.75
N ILE A 483 -11.34 18.67 -20.44
CA ILE A 483 -9.92 18.63 -20.08
C ILE A 483 -9.43 20.08 -19.95
N LYS A 484 -8.80 20.42 -18.83
CA LYS A 484 -8.20 21.75 -18.65
C LYS A 484 -6.97 21.90 -19.54
N GLY A 485 -6.88 23.01 -20.26
CA GLY A 485 -5.70 23.37 -21.03
C GLY A 485 -4.47 23.60 -20.14
N GLY A 486 -3.30 23.43 -20.73
CA GLY A 486 -2.00 23.66 -20.10
C GLY A 486 -1.38 22.42 -19.44
N ASP A 487 -0.08 22.54 -19.14
CA ASP A 487 0.67 21.51 -18.42
C ASP A 487 0.26 21.43 -16.94
N LEU A 488 0.40 20.23 -16.39
CA LEU A 488 0.10 19.89 -15.01
C LEU A 488 0.80 20.81 -14.00
N GLU A 489 2.06 21.17 -14.23
CA GLU A 489 2.84 22.05 -13.32
C GLU A 489 2.28 23.48 -13.29
N SER A 490 1.58 23.91 -14.35
CA SER A 490 0.91 25.20 -14.45
C SER A 490 -0.58 25.13 -14.06
N GLY A 491 -1.02 24.00 -13.49
CA GLY A 491 -2.39 23.78 -13.03
C GLY A 491 -3.37 23.29 -14.11
N GLY A 492 -2.89 23.01 -15.33
CA GLY A 492 -3.64 22.33 -16.40
C GLY A 492 -3.73 20.82 -16.19
N ASP A 493 -4.37 20.08 -17.10
CA ASP A 493 -4.58 18.64 -16.93
C ASP A 493 -3.59 17.78 -17.73
N TRP A 494 -2.77 18.35 -18.63
CA TRP A 494 -1.85 17.59 -19.48
C TRP A 494 -0.50 17.30 -18.81
N HIS A 495 0.01 16.08 -18.93
CA HIS A 495 1.26 15.64 -18.29
C HIS A 495 2.46 15.46 -19.26
N LEU A 496 2.28 15.77 -20.55
CA LEU A 496 3.29 15.48 -21.59
C LEU A 496 4.58 16.28 -21.38
N ASN A 497 4.48 17.58 -21.14
CA ASN A 497 5.66 18.43 -20.96
C ASN A 497 6.46 18.06 -19.71
N ARG A 498 5.78 17.85 -18.60
CA ARG A 498 6.41 17.35 -17.38
C ARG A 498 7.13 16.01 -17.56
N SER A 499 6.49 15.04 -18.22
CA SER A 499 7.11 13.75 -18.51
C SER A 499 8.36 13.87 -19.39
N PHE A 500 8.34 14.74 -20.41
CA PHE A 500 9.54 15.03 -21.21
C PHE A 500 10.64 15.70 -20.39
N LYS A 501 10.31 16.67 -19.51
CA LYS A 501 11.31 17.32 -18.65
C LYS A 501 12.02 16.30 -17.75
N VAL A 502 11.26 15.44 -17.08
CA VAL A 502 11.75 14.50 -16.05
C VAL A 502 12.41 13.27 -16.65
N LEU A 503 11.74 12.57 -17.57
CA LEU A 503 12.18 11.27 -18.09
C LEU A 503 12.63 11.29 -19.55
N LYS A 504 12.54 12.44 -20.23
CA LYS A 504 12.74 12.54 -21.68
C LYS A 504 11.81 11.63 -22.48
N THR A 505 10.64 11.31 -21.92
CA THR A 505 9.61 10.50 -22.59
C THR A 505 9.22 11.15 -23.90
N THR A 506 9.21 10.36 -24.97
CA THR A 506 8.79 10.79 -26.29
C THR A 506 7.36 10.34 -26.56
N VAL A 507 6.57 11.28 -27.09
CA VAL A 507 5.26 11.06 -27.70
C VAL A 507 5.40 11.40 -29.17
N VAL A 508 4.94 10.51 -30.05
CA VAL A 508 4.98 10.69 -31.51
C VAL A 508 3.58 10.89 -32.07
N ASP A 509 3.51 11.38 -33.30
CA ASP A 509 2.25 11.56 -34.00
C ASP A 509 1.43 10.25 -34.07
N ASN A 510 0.13 10.34 -33.83
CA ASN A 510 -0.81 9.22 -33.70
C ASN A 510 -0.63 8.30 -32.48
N ASP A 511 0.26 8.64 -31.54
CA ASP A 511 0.20 8.05 -30.21
C ASP A 511 -1.18 8.30 -29.59
N PHE A 512 -1.68 7.34 -28.83
CA PHE A 512 -3.01 7.46 -28.23
C PHE A 512 -3.08 6.81 -26.86
N VAL A 513 -3.98 7.35 -26.03
CA VAL A 513 -4.43 6.72 -24.80
C VAL A 513 -5.90 6.36 -24.90
N THR A 514 -6.29 5.34 -24.14
CA THR A 514 -7.68 4.96 -23.94
C THR A 514 -8.05 5.03 -22.48
N TRP A 515 -9.31 5.34 -22.17
CA TRP A 515 -9.86 5.20 -20.83
C TRP A 515 -11.30 4.69 -20.91
N LYS A 516 -11.82 4.23 -19.79
CA LYS A 516 -13.19 3.73 -19.69
C LYS A 516 -13.98 4.63 -18.76
N THR A 517 -15.18 4.98 -19.17
CA THR A 517 -16.23 5.39 -18.26
C THR A 517 -17.09 4.16 -17.97
N PHE A 518 -17.25 3.83 -16.70
CA PHE A 518 -18.02 2.68 -16.23
C PHE A 518 -18.77 3.05 -14.96
N TYR A 519 -19.79 2.29 -14.59
CA TYR A 519 -20.46 2.50 -13.32
C TYR A 519 -20.30 1.30 -12.41
N ILE A 520 -20.39 1.56 -11.10
CA ILE A 520 -20.37 0.54 -10.04
C ILE A 520 -21.75 0.52 -9.40
N GLY A 521 -22.59 -0.40 -9.87
CA GLY A 521 -23.96 -0.59 -9.40
C GLY A 521 -24.71 -1.59 -10.27
N ARG A 522 -25.95 -1.90 -9.91
CA ARG A 522 -26.79 -2.88 -10.60
C ARG A 522 -28.26 -2.52 -10.43
N ASP A 523 -29.00 -2.48 -11.52
CA ASP A 523 -30.46 -2.29 -11.48
C ASP A 523 -31.19 -3.59 -11.10
N TYR A 524 -30.52 -4.72 -11.25
CA TYR A 524 -31.05 -6.04 -10.92
C TYR A 524 -29.96 -6.92 -10.27
N VAL A 525 -30.37 -7.68 -9.25
CA VAL A 525 -29.54 -8.70 -8.58
C VAL A 525 -30.02 -10.07 -9.03
N SER A 526 -29.11 -10.92 -9.50
CA SER A 526 -29.35 -12.33 -9.79
C SER A 526 -28.52 -13.22 -8.87
N THR A 527 -28.89 -14.49 -8.73
CA THR A 527 -28.24 -15.42 -7.78
C THR A 527 -26.90 -15.98 -8.25
N GLY A 528 -26.53 -15.78 -9.52
CA GLY A 528 -25.40 -16.44 -10.17
C GLY A 528 -24.04 -15.75 -9.99
N LEU A 529 -23.95 -14.67 -9.22
CA LEU A 529 -22.71 -13.89 -9.05
C LEU A 529 -22.45 -13.68 -7.56
N ALA A 530 -21.95 -14.72 -6.90
CA ALA A 530 -21.65 -14.68 -5.47
C ALA A 530 -20.53 -13.67 -5.13
N ASN A 531 -19.63 -13.40 -6.09
CA ASN A 531 -18.53 -12.46 -5.96
C ASN A 531 -18.53 -11.50 -7.15
N ASP A 532 -18.47 -10.19 -6.89
CA ASP A 532 -18.21 -9.20 -7.92
C ASP A 532 -16.77 -9.35 -8.46
N ASN A 533 -16.55 -9.12 -9.75
CA ASN A 533 -15.20 -9.02 -10.35
C ASN A 533 -14.34 -7.89 -9.74
N ASN A 534 -14.90 -7.11 -8.80
CA ASN A 534 -14.25 -6.04 -8.05
C ASN A 534 -13.73 -6.49 -6.67
N GLY A 535 -13.68 -7.80 -6.41
CA GLY A 535 -13.12 -8.40 -5.19
C GLY A 535 -14.07 -8.49 -4.00
N GLU A 536 -15.27 -7.91 -4.06
CA GLU A 536 -16.20 -7.87 -2.91
C GLU A 536 -16.76 -9.25 -2.53
N SER A 537 -16.84 -9.52 -1.21
CA SER A 537 -17.73 -10.53 -0.66
C SER A 537 -19.17 -10.01 -0.77
N GLY A 538 -19.85 -10.28 -1.88
CA GLY A 538 -21.19 -9.79 -2.19
C GLY A 538 -21.29 -9.00 -3.49
N GLN A 539 -22.49 -8.50 -3.78
CA GLN A 539 -22.81 -7.71 -4.97
C GLN A 539 -23.02 -6.24 -4.59
N VAL A 540 -22.32 -5.32 -5.25
CA VAL A 540 -22.51 -3.87 -5.05
C VAL A 540 -23.79 -3.45 -5.77
N LEU A 541 -24.79 -3.00 -5.01
CA LEU A 541 -26.03 -2.45 -5.58
C LEU A 541 -25.77 -1.11 -6.24
N PHE A 542 -24.97 -0.27 -5.58
CA PHE A 542 -24.51 1.02 -6.06
C PHE A 542 -23.39 1.54 -5.17
N GLN A 543 -22.53 2.40 -5.73
CA GLN A 543 -21.46 3.11 -5.03
C GLN A 543 -21.34 4.52 -5.59
N GLY A 544 -21.41 5.53 -4.72
CA GLY A 544 -21.13 6.92 -5.09
C GLY A 544 -22.37 7.79 -5.37
N ILE A 545 -23.58 7.34 -5.02
CA ILE A 545 -24.78 8.21 -4.99
C ILE A 545 -24.56 9.36 -3.97
N PRO A 546 -25.42 10.39 -3.91
CA PRO A 546 -25.30 11.42 -2.87
C PRO A 546 -25.19 10.81 -1.46
N ASN A 547 -24.39 11.40 -0.56
CA ASN A 547 -24.33 10.94 0.83
C ASN A 547 -25.46 11.61 1.63
N THR A 548 -26.69 11.11 1.49
CA THR A 548 -27.88 11.67 2.14
C THR A 548 -28.81 10.57 2.64
N ASP A 549 -29.97 10.95 3.18
CA ASP A 549 -31.08 10.01 3.40
C ASP A 549 -31.66 9.54 2.06
N HIS A 550 -31.88 8.24 1.97
CA HIS A 550 -32.41 7.54 0.81
C HIS A 550 -33.37 6.43 1.22
N VAL A 551 -34.15 5.93 0.28
CA VAL A 551 -35.00 4.75 0.44
C VAL A 551 -34.57 3.67 -0.54
N LEU A 552 -34.02 2.57 -0.01
CA LEU A 552 -33.76 1.36 -0.78
C LEU A 552 -35.05 0.56 -0.91
N LYS A 553 -35.40 0.17 -2.12
CA LYS A 553 -36.49 -0.77 -2.40
C LYS A 553 -35.98 -1.92 -3.27
N LEU A 554 -36.22 -3.15 -2.80
CA LEU A 554 -35.96 -4.37 -3.58
C LEU A 554 -37.30 -5.00 -3.97
N ARG A 555 -37.50 -5.28 -5.26
CA ARG A 555 -38.75 -5.85 -5.79
C ARG A 555 -38.48 -7.20 -6.46
N LYS A 556 -39.23 -8.22 -6.05
CA LYS A 556 -39.19 -9.57 -6.64
C LYS A 556 -39.79 -9.53 -8.05
N THR A 557 -39.00 -9.85 -9.09
CA THR A 557 -39.48 -9.86 -10.48
C THR A 557 -40.09 -11.21 -10.90
N GLY A 558 -39.81 -12.30 -10.17
CA GLY A 558 -40.42 -13.61 -10.41
C GLY A 558 -40.58 -14.47 -9.14
N LYS A 559 -40.66 -15.80 -9.31
CA LYS A 559 -40.96 -16.79 -8.27
C LYS A 559 -39.72 -17.31 -7.52
N LYS A 560 -38.58 -17.50 -8.20
CA LYS A 560 -37.30 -17.96 -7.63
C LYS A 560 -36.36 -16.78 -7.43
N VAL A 561 -36.41 -16.17 -6.25
CA VAL A 561 -35.69 -14.93 -5.93
C VAL A 561 -34.44 -15.26 -5.10
N PRO A 562 -33.31 -14.52 -5.27
CA PRO A 562 -32.17 -14.62 -4.37
C PRO A 562 -32.56 -14.55 -2.89
N VAL A 563 -32.05 -15.48 -2.09
CA VAL A 563 -32.13 -15.41 -0.64
C VAL A 563 -31.06 -14.41 -0.18
N ILE A 564 -31.48 -13.29 0.38
CA ILE A 564 -30.58 -12.26 0.90
C ILE A 564 -30.16 -12.68 2.32
N LYS A 565 -28.87 -12.67 2.59
CA LYS A 565 -28.32 -12.88 3.94
C LYS A 565 -28.17 -11.56 4.68
N GLU A 566 -27.47 -10.62 4.05
CA GLU A 566 -27.15 -9.34 4.65
C GLU A 566 -27.15 -8.20 3.62
N ILE A 567 -27.46 -7.00 4.11
CA ILE A 567 -27.30 -5.75 3.39
C ILE A 567 -26.40 -4.86 4.23
N THR A 568 -25.29 -4.40 3.66
CA THR A 568 -24.38 -3.45 4.31
C THR A 568 -24.49 -2.09 3.63
N VAL A 569 -24.83 -1.07 4.42
CA VAL A 569 -24.86 0.33 4.02
C VAL A 569 -23.55 0.98 4.47
N TYR A 570 -22.95 1.79 3.60
CA TYR A 570 -21.74 2.56 3.91
C TYR A 570 -22.03 4.05 3.83
N ARG A 571 -21.53 4.79 4.82
CA ARG A 571 -21.66 6.25 4.94
C ARG A 571 -20.28 6.90 4.99
N PRO A 572 -19.93 7.75 4.02
CA PRO A 572 -18.82 8.67 4.16
C PRO A 572 -18.95 9.54 5.41
N MET A 573 -17.81 9.91 6.01
CA MET A 573 -17.79 10.67 7.25
C MET A 573 -18.32 12.09 7.08
N ILE A 574 -17.96 12.74 5.97
CA ILE A 574 -18.35 14.13 5.72
C ILE A 574 -19.77 14.15 5.15
N TYR A 575 -20.64 14.89 5.83
CA TYR A 575 -22.00 15.19 5.42
C TYR A 575 -21.95 16.33 4.41
N ASN A 576 -22.63 16.16 3.26
CA ASN A 576 -22.80 17.24 2.28
C ASN A 576 -23.91 18.20 2.68
#